data_AF-A0A7R9T1L2-F1
#
_entry.id   AF-A0A7R9T1L2-F1
#
_cell.length_a   1.000
_cell.length_b   1.000
_cell.length_c   1.000
_cell.angle_alpha   90.00
_cell.angle_beta   90.00
_cell.angle_gamma   90.00
#
_symmetry.space_group_name_H-M   'P 1'
#
loop_
_entity.id
_entity.type
_entity.pdbx_description
1 polymer ?
#
loop_
_entity_poly.entity_id
_entity_poly.type
_entity_poly.pdbx_seq_one_letter_code
_entity_poly.pdbx_strand_id
1 'polypeptide(L)'
;GGQSIYGAYFDDENFNLKHGGPGVLTMHNDGGGEPGRNGSQFMLTLDAKPQLDNRHVAFGQVIEGYDIVYALQKLGDARQEGETFQRITVERCGIHKPSSLDVQASAARGATTATATRATAMHRSTR
;
A
#
# COMPACT_ATOMS: atom_id res chain seq x y z
N GLY A 1 18.50 -1.44 7.37
CA GLY A 1 18.40 -1.66 8.83
C GLY A 1 16.95 -1.90 9.21
N GLY A 2 16.60 -1.81 10.49
CA GLY A 2 15.22 -2.02 10.96
C GLY A 2 15.07 -3.30 11.77
N GLN A 3 14.19 -3.27 12.77
CA GLN A 3 13.99 -4.34 13.74
C GLN A 3 12.51 -4.42 14.08
N SER A 4 11.95 -5.63 14.12
CA SER A 4 10.57 -5.83 14.56
C SER A 4 10.47 -5.77 16.09
N ILE A 5 9.26 -5.65 16.61
CA ILE A 5 9.03 -5.76 18.07
C ILE A 5 9.18 -7.20 18.59
N TYR A 6 9.27 -8.19 17.68
CA TYR A 6 9.41 -9.62 18.00
C TYR A 6 10.86 -10.11 17.94
N GLY A 7 11.81 -9.25 17.55
CA GLY A 7 13.20 -9.61 17.31
C GLY A 7 13.71 -9.03 15.99
N ALA A 8 14.61 -9.74 15.31
CA ALA A 8 15.13 -9.27 14.02
C ALA A 8 14.04 -9.26 12.93
N TYR A 9 13.29 -10.36 12.82
CA TYR A 9 12.32 -10.59 11.75
C TYR A 9 11.04 -11.28 12.23
N PHE A 10 10.01 -11.26 11.40
CA PHE A 10 8.79 -12.06 11.54
C PHE A 10 8.28 -12.57 10.18
N ASP A 11 7.44 -13.60 10.23
CA ASP A 11 6.94 -14.32 9.06
C ASP A 11 6.00 -13.48 8.18
N ASP A 12 5.83 -13.89 6.92
CA ASP A 12 4.77 -13.33 6.07
C ASP A 12 3.40 -13.78 6.58
N GLU A 13 2.41 -12.89 6.52
CA GLU A 13 1.00 -13.26 6.76
C GLU A 13 0.38 -13.87 5.48
N ASN A 14 -0.92 -13.69 5.26
CA ASN A 14 -1.58 -14.10 4.03
C ASN A 14 -1.33 -13.09 2.89
N PHE A 15 -1.48 -13.55 1.64
CA PHE A 15 -1.36 -12.71 0.45
C PHE A 15 -2.72 -12.37 -0.18
N ASN A 16 -3.76 -12.20 0.65
CA ASN A 16 -5.12 -11.96 0.17
C ASN A 16 -5.27 -10.56 -0.45
N LEU A 17 -4.62 -9.57 0.15
CA LEU A 17 -4.58 -8.20 -0.38
C LEU A 17 -3.57 -8.11 -1.54
N LYS A 18 -3.97 -7.42 -2.61
CA LYS A 18 -3.17 -7.25 -3.83
C LYS A 18 -2.78 -5.79 -4.02
N HIS A 19 -1.68 -5.57 -4.72
CA HIS A 19 -1.11 -4.24 -4.99
C HIS A 19 -1.74 -3.60 -6.22
N GLY A 20 -3.08 -3.48 -6.24
CA GLY A 20 -3.85 -3.08 -7.40
C GLY A 20 -3.85 -1.58 -7.74
N GLY A 21 -3.22 -0.74 -6.91
CA GLY A 21 -3.22 0.71 -7.12
C GLY A 21 -2.40 1.47 -6.09
N PRO A 22 -2.43 2.82 -6.13
CA PRO A 22 -1.68 3.67 -5.21
C PRO A 22 -2.23 3.61 -3.78
N GLY A 23 -1.35 3.85 -2.82
CA GLY A 23 -1.67 3.95 -1.40
C GLY A 23 -1.77 2.61 -0.68
N VAL A 24 -1.40 1.49 -1.31
CA VAL A 24 -1.30 0.19 -0.62
C VAL A 24 -0.07 0.21 0.27
N LEU A 25 -0.27 -0.14 1.54
CA LEU A 25 0.77 -0.21 2.56
C LEU A 25 1.31 -1.64 2.62
N THR A 26 2.62 -1.76 2.43
CA THR A 26 3.27 -3.04 2.11
C THR A 26 4.50 -3.25 2.99
N MET A 27 4.68 -4.46 3.51
CA MET A 27 5.90 -4.80 4.25
C MET A 27 7.09 -4.92 3.29
N HIS A 28 8.20 -4.28 3.64
CA HIS A 28 9.47 -4.50 2.96
C HIS A 28 10.18 -5.67 3.65
N ASN A 29 10.28 -6.80 2.93
CA ASN A 29 11.20 -7.86 3.32
C ASN A 29 12.62 -7.45 2.88
N ASP A 30 13.62 -7.92 3.60
CA ASP A 30 15.02 -7.55 3.38
C ASP A 30 15.68 -8.29 2.19
N GLY A 31 14.86 -8.72 1.22
CA GLY A 31 15.29 -9.03 -0.14
C GLY A 31 16.21 -10.24 -0.29
N GLY A 32 16.45 -11.01 0.78
CA GLY A 32 17.31 -12.20 0.73
C GLY A 32 16.74 -13.38 -0.06
N GLY A 33 15.57 -13.24 -0.69
CA GLY A 33 14.86 -14.33 -1.37
C GLY A 33 14.17 -15.32 -0.43
N GLU A 34 14.53 -15.29 0.85
CA GLU A 34 13.91 -16.07 1.92
C GLU A 34 12.58 -15.42 2.35
N PRO A 35 11.45 -16.17 2.30
CA PRO A 35 10.18 -15.73 2.88
C PRO A 35 10.30 -15.43 4.38
N GLY A 36 9.40 -14.59 4.90
CA GLY A 36 9.27 -14.39 6.35
C GLY A 36 10.40 -13.59 7.02
N ARG A 37 11.04 -12.68 6.29
CA ARG A 37 12.05 -11.76 6.84
C ARG A 37 11.55 -10.32 6.93
N ASN A 38 10.37 -10.15 7.51
CA ASN A 38 9.79 -8.83 7.71
C ASN A 38 10.41 -8.14 8.92
N GLY A 39 10.93 -6.93 8.72
CA GLY A 39 11.46 -6.07 9.79
C GLY A 39 10.51 -4.92 10.11
N SER A 40 11.06 -3.71 10.28
CA SER A 40 10.27 -2.48 10.48
C SER A 40 10.15 -1.61 9.23
N GLN A 41 10.75 -2.02 8.11
CA GLN A 41 10.67 -1.27 6.87
C GLN A 41 9.34 -1.57 6.18
N PHE A 42 8.70 -0.52 5.67
CA PHE A 42 7.48 -0.62 4.90
C PHE A 42 7.56 0.28 3.67
N MET A 43 6.68 0.03 2.70
CA MET A 43 6.55 0.75 1.45
C MET A 43 5.11 1.21 1.28
N LEU A 44 4.94 2.28 0.51
CA LEU A 44 3.65 2.73 0.02
C LEU A 44 3.67 2.69 -1.51
N THR A 45 2.70 2.02 -2.12
CA THR A 45 2.60 2.00 -3.59
C THR A 45 2.16 3.37 -4.12
N LEU A 46 2.72 3.78 -5.27
CA LEU A 46 2.34 5.03 -5.96
C LEU A 46 1.54 4.77 -7.25
N ASP A 47 1.40 3.50 -7.62
CA ASP A 47 0.67 2.96 -8.76
C ASP A 47 0.37 1.46 -8.49
N ALA A 48 -0.22 0.75 -9.46
CA ALA A 48 -0.39 -0.69 -9.36
C ALA A 48 0.97 -1.41 -9.47
N LYS A 49 1.24 -2.35 -8.57
CA LYS A 49 2.52 -3.08 -8.47
C LYS A 49 2.28 -4.60 -8.38
N PRO A 50 1.69 -5.25 -9.40
CA PRO A 50 1.39 -6.68 -9.37
C PRO A 50 2.63 -7.58 -9.15
N GLN A 51 3.82 -7.09 -9.49
CA GLN A 51 5.09 -7.80 -9.24
C GLN A 51 5.42 -7.98 -7.75
N LEU A 52 4.73 -7.26 -6.84
CA LEU A 52 4.88 -7.40 -5.40
C LEU A 52 3.90 -8.44 -4.82
N ASP A 53 2.88 -8.85 -5.57
CA ASP A 53 1.89 -9.80 -5.10
C ASP A 53 2.52 -11.17 -4.81
N ASN A 54 2.10 -11.80 -3.71
CA ASN A 54 2.63 -13.08 -3.21
C ASN A 54 4.12 -13.06 -2.85
N ARG A 55 4.75 -11.87 -2.82
CA ARG A 55 6.14 -11.65 -2.44
C ARG A 55 6.29 -10.69 -1.27
N HIS A 56 5.38 -9.72 -1.19
CA HIS A 56 5.30 -8.76 -0.11
C HIS A 56 3.90 -8.77 0.48
N VAL A 57 3.80 -8.71 1.80
CA VAL A 57 2.53 -8.64 2.51
C VAL A 57 1.96 -7.23 2.39
N ALA A 58 0.79 -7.09 1.78
CA ALA A 58 -0.01 -5.88 1.88
C ALA A 58 -0.84 -5.96 3.17
N PHE A 59 -0.74 -4.93 4.02
CA PHE A 59 -1.34 -4.93 5.36
C PHE A 59 -2.22 -3.71 5.65
N GLY A 60 -2.36 -2.79 4.69
CA GLY A 60 -3.24 -1.64 4.84
C GLY A 60 -3.39 -0.84 3.55
N GLN A 61 -4.22 0.19 3.60
CA GLN A 61 -4.38 1.15 2.51
C GLN A 61 -4.63 2.55 3.07
N VAL A 62 -4.07 3.56 2.39
CA VAL A 62 -4.36 4.97 2.65
C VAL A 62 -5.84 5.23 2.43
N ILE A 63 -6.48 5.85 3.41
CA ILE A 63 -7.89 6.23 3.35
C ILE A 63 -8.09 7.73 3.08
N GLU A 64 -7.11 8.57 3.47
CA GLU A 64 -7.13 10.03 3.37
C GLU A 64 -5.69 10.57 3.18
N GLY A 65 -5.54 11.77 2.61
CA GLY A 65 -4.24 12.37 2.34
C GLY A 65 -3.56 11.92 1.05
N TYR A 66 -4.33 11.51 0.03
CA TYR A 66 -3.77 11.11 -1.27
C TYR A 66 -3.05 12.25 -2.01
N ASP A 67 -3.44 13.49 -1.77
CA ASP A 67 -2.71 14.68 -2.24
C ASP A 67 -1.26 14.67 -1.74
N ILE A 68 -1.02 14.26 -0.49
CA ILE A 68 0.32 14.06 0.06
C ILE A 68 1.03 12.89 -0.63
N VAL A 69 0.35 11.75 -0.84
CA VAL A 69 0.93 10.60 -1.55
C VAL A 69 1.44 11.00 -2.94
N TYR A 70 0.64 11.75 -3.70
CA TYR A 70 1.04 12.25 -5.02
C TYR A 70 2.11 13.34 -4.96
N ALA A 71 2.16 14.14 -3.90
CA ALA A 71 3.25 15.08 -3.68
C ALA A 71 4.58 14.35 -3.42
N LEU A 72 4.57 13.29 -2.58
CA LEU A 72 5.74 12.46 -2.32
C LEU A 72 6.27 11.80 -3.60
N GLN A 73 5.38 11.31 -4.48
CA GLN A 73 5.77 10.72 -5.76
C GLN A 73 6.62 11.66 -6.62
N LYS A 74 6.33 12.97 -6.61
CA LYS A 74 7.05 13.97 -7.41
C LYS A 74 8.46 14.25 -6.88
N LEU A 75 8.80 13.77 -5.69
CA LEU A 75 10.11 13.97 -5.07
C LEU A 75 11.10 12.86 -5.39
N GLY A 76 10.70 11.78 -6.07
CA GLY A 76 11.61 10.72 -6.49
C GLY A 76 12.62 11.20 -7.54
N ASP A 77 13.89 10.82 -7.40
CA ASP A 77 14.91 11.14 -8.40
C ASP A 77 14.95 10.06 -9.49
N ALA A 78 14.39 10.36 -10.67
CA ALA A 78 14.39 9.43 -11.80
C ALA A 78 15.79 9.05 -12.31
N ARG A 79 16.85 9.77 -11.89
CA ARG A 79 18.25 9.49 -12.25
C ARG A 79 18.92 8.53 -11.27
N GLN A 80 18.35 8.35 -10.07
CA GLN A 80 18.89 7.50 -9.02
C GLN A 80 17.75 6.75 -8.31
N GLU A 81 17.58 5.48 -8.68
CA GLU A 81 16.55 4.62 -8.11
C GLU A 81 16.67 4.52 -6.58
N GLY A 82 15.53 4.59 -5.90
CA GLY A 82 15.43 4.52 -4.44
C GLY A 82 15.73 5.84 -3.72
N GLU A 83 16.17 6.88 -4.42
CA GLU A 83 16.47 8.18 -3.83
C GLU A 83 15.40 9.24 -4.11
N THR A 84 15.45 10.30 -3.30
CA THR A 84 14.54 11.44 -3.40
C THR A 84 15.36 12.73 -3.40
N PHE A 85 14.84 13.77 -4.07
CA PHE A 85 15.51 15.09 -4.14
C PHE A 85 15.64 15.77 -2.77
N GLN A 86 14.85 15.34 -1.79
CA GLN A 86 14.85 15.85 -0.44
C GLN A 86 14.51 14.74 0.54
N ARG A 87 15.07 14.83 1.75
CA ARG A 87 14.73 13.91 2.83
C ARG A 87 13.25 14.04 3.21
N ILE A 88 12.56 12.90 3.25
CA ILE A 88 11.18 12.77 3.72
C ILE A 88 11.22 12.07 5.08
N THR A 89 10.60 12.67 6.09
CA THR A 89 10.62 12.17 7.47
C THR A 89 9.19 12.05 8.00
N VAL A 90 8.87 10.91 8.63
CA VAL A 90 7.66 10.79 9.45
C VAL A 90 7.95 11.43 10.80
N GLU A 91 7.44 12.64 11.04
CA GLU A 91 7.72 13.37 12.27
C GLU A 91 6.91 12.87 13.48
N ARG A 92 5.66 12.45 13.25
CA ARG A 92 4.74 11.96 14.29
C ARG A 92 3.84 10.86 13.75
N CYS A 93 3.52 9.90 14.61
CA CYS A 93 2.55 8.84 14.34
C CYS A 93 1.62 8.66 15.56
N GLY A 94 0.47 8.02 15.35
CA GLY A 94 -0.50 7.77 16.41
C GLY A 94 -1.67 6.91 15.92
N ILE A 95 -2.52 6.51 16.87
CA ILE A 95 -3.73 5.73 16.57
C ILE A 95 -4.87 6.73 16.31
N HIS A 96 -5.35 6.78 15.07
CA HIS A 96 -6.54 7.54 14.74
C HIS A 96 -7.77 6.80 15.31
N LYS A 97 -8.56 7.48 16.13
CA LYS A 97 -9.84 6.98 16.62
C LYS A 97 -10.92 7.50 15.67
N PRO A 98 -11.42 6.69 14.73
CA PRO A 98 -12.42 7.16 13.79
C PRO A 98 -13.67 7.56 14.56
N SER A 99 -14.21 8.73 14.24
CA SER A 99 -15.54 9.11 14.70
C SER A 99 -16.58 8.26 13.97
N SER A 100 -17.80 8.21 14.50
CA SER A 100 -18.92 7.48 13.88
C SER A 100 -19.20 7.93 12.43
N LEU A 101 -18.81 9.17 12.08
CA LEU A 101 -18.95 9.72 10.73
C LEU A 101 -17.86 9.21 9.77
N ASP A 102 -16.63 9.00 10.26
CA ASP A 102 -15.49 8.52 9.46
C ASP A 102 -15.67 7.06 9.02
N VAL A 103 -16.31 6.25 9.89
CA VAL A 103 -16.67 4.86 9.58
C VAL A 103 -17.73 4.81 8.46
N GLN A 104 -18.71 5.70 8.48
CA GLN A 104 -19.75 5.76 7.46
C GLN A 104 -19.19 6.24 6.11
N ALA A 105 -18.30 7.24 6.12
CA ALA A 105 -17.66 7.76 4.92
C ALA A 105 -16.70 6.76 4.25
N SER A 106 -15.99 5.93 5.03
CA SER A 106 -15.11 4.88 4.50
C SER A 106 -15.89 3.69 3.92
N ALA A 107 -16.98 3.27 4.55
CA ALA A 107 -17.88 2.25 4.01
C ALA A 107 -18.51 2.65 2.66
N ALA A 108 -18.93 3.91 2.51
CA ALA A 108 -19.49 4.44 1.27
C ALA A 108 -18.45 4.47 0.11
N ARG A 109 -17.19 4.81 0.42
CA ARG A 109 -16.08 4.79 -0.54
C ARG A 109 -15.76 3.35 -1.01
N GLY A 110 -15.77 2.37 -0.11
CA GLY A 110 -15.58 0.95 -0.46
C GLY A 110 -16.68 0.37 -1.35
N ALA A 111 -17.95 0.77 -1.13
CA ALA A 111 -19.09 0.33 -1.94
C ALA A 111 -19.09 0.90 -3.38
N THR A 112 -18.53 2.11 -3.57
CA THR A 112 -18.47 2.77 -4.88
C THR A 112 -17.48 2.06 -5.81
N THR A 113 -16.32 1.64 -5.29
CA THR A 113 -15.32 0.87 -6.05
C THR A 113 -15.82 -0.51 -6.46
N ALA A 114 -16.61 -1.20 -5.61
CA ALA A 114 -17.18 -2.51 -5.93
C ALA A 114 -18.26 -2.46 -7.03
N THR A 115 -18.95 -1.32 -7.20
CA THR A 115 -20.03 -1.17 -8.19
C THR A 115 -19.49 -0.89 -9.59
N ALA A 116 -18.34 -0.20 -9.71
CA ALA A 116 -17.73 0.14 -11.00
C ALA A 116 -17.23 -1.08 -11.80
N THR A 117 -16.89 -2.20 -11.14
CA THR A 117 -16.38 -3.41 -11.81
C THR A 117 -17.46 -4.24 -12.51
N ARG A 118 -18.76 -4.03 -12.22
CA ARG A 118 -19.86 -4.79 -12.87
C ARG A 118 -20.34 -4.20 -14.21
N ALA A 119 -19.97 -2.97 -14.56
CA ALA A 119 -20.56 -2.28 -15.72
C ALA A 119 -19.89 -2.57 -17.08
N THR A 120 -18.71 -3.21 -17.13
CA THR A 120 -17.93 -3.33 -18.39
C THR A 120 -18.07 -4.70 -19.09
N ALA A 121 -18.83 -5.65 -18.54
CA ALA A 121 -18.97 -7.01 -19.09
C ALA A 121 -20.35 -7.25 -19.74
N MET A 122 -20.78 -6.43 -20.72
CA MET A 122 -22.03 -6.71 -21.44
C MET A 122 -22.09 -6.31 -22.92
N HIS A 123 -20.96 -6.20 -23.63
CA HIS A 123 -21.02 -6.09 -25.10
C HIS A 123 -19.87 -6.79 -25.79
N ARG A 124 -20.09 -8.07 -26.15
CA ARG A 124 -19.62 -8.74 -27.37
C ARG A 124 -20.18 -10.16 -27.39
N SER A 125 -21.40 -10.28 -27.88
CA SER A 125 -21.93 -11.55 -28.40
C SER A 125 -23.07 -11.24 -29.36
N THR A 126 -22.79 -11.26 -30.66
CA THR A 126 -23.52 -12.04 -31.67
C THR A 126 -22.66 -12.10 -32.93
N ARG A 127 -22.65 -13.30 -33.53
CA ARG A 127 -22.02 -13.64 -34.81
C ARG A 127 -22.47 -12.75 -35.96
#